data_AF-A0A1H9P0D8-F1
#
_entry.id   AF-A0A1H9P0D8-F1
#
_cell.length_a   1.000
_cell.length_b   1.000
_cell.length_c   1.000
_cell.angle_alpha   90.00
_cell.angle_beta   90.00
_cell.angle_gamma   90.00
#
_symmetry.space_group_name_H-M   'P 1'
#
loop_
_entity.id
_entity.type
_entity.pdbx_description
1 polymer ?
#
loop_
_entity_poly.entity_id
_entity_poly.type
_entity_poly.pdbx_seq_one_letter_code
_entity_poly.pdbx_strand_id
1 'polypeptide(L)'
;MTHRVTVKVAGLQPVQLLSALAGIAFIVFGVVGFTRTGMGDWAAQSYVLGFSVNPLHNLVFVVVGVLGLLMALGSGTARLYGWLLFAGFAALFVWDLMITGILARNPAEEFGNPLAVNTNDNWLHLGIALFGLLLAVVPARRKLIEEEEPVLPEPRTEGYRDERDGVRAGEADRTVSPVANTEPITKQQAVVDPKTERVSKDKIKH
;
A
#
# COMPACT_ATOMS: atom_id res chain seq x y z
N MET A 1 -24.24 -26.40 1.71
CA MET A 1 -22.86 -25.94 1.48
C MET A 1 -22.86 -24.42 1.37
N THR A 2 -22.42 -23.71 2.40
CA THR A 2 -22.33 -22.24 2.43
C THR A 2 -20.87 -21.83 2.35
N HIS A 3 -20.35 -21.59 1.15
CA HIS A 3 -19.00 -21.04 0.98
C HIS A 3 -18.93 -19.65 1.63
N ARG A 4 -18.19 -19.52 2.73
CA ARG A 4 -17.69 -18.22 3.23
C ARG A 4 -16.51 -17.82 2.36
N VAL A 5 -16.70 -16.79 1.53
CA VAL A 5 -15.59 -16.18 0.78
C VAL A 5 -15.06 -15.01 1.60
N THR A 6 -13.97 -15.22 2.32
CA THR A 6 -13.28 -14.16 3.07
C THR A 6 -12.20 -13.55 2.19
N VAL A 7 -12.37 -12.29 1.73
CA VAL A 7 -11.36 -11.60 0.92
C VAL A 7 -10.19 -11.17 1.82
N LYS A 8 -9.20 -12.05 2.01
CA LYS A 8 -7.92 -11.69 2.63
C LYS A 8 -6.96 -11.16 1.56
N VAL A 9 -6.55 -9.90 1.69
CA VAL A 9 -5.44 -9.35 0.88
C VAL A 9 -4.16 -10.01 1.37
N ALA A 10 -3.78 -11.15 0.77
CA ALA A 10 -2.61 -11.89 1.18
C ALA A 10 -1.39 -11.55 0.31
N GLY A 11 -0.33 -11.06 0.97
CA GLY A 11 1.00 -10.84 0.39
C GLY A 11 1.41 -9.37 0.24
N LEU A 12 2.73 -9.14 0.07
CA LEU A 12 3.31 -7.83 -0.23
C LEU A 12 2.72 -7.29 -1.55
N GLN A 13 2.16 -6.08 -1.53
CA GLN A 13 1.66 -5.48 -2.77
C GLN A 13 2.83 -4.99 -3.64
N PRO A 14 2.73 -5.06 -4.98
CA PRO A 14 3.77 -4.56 -5.88
C PRO A 14 4.16 -3.11 -5.59
N VAL A 15 3.18 -2.26 -5.24
CA VAL A 15 3.43 -0.86 -4.87
C VAL A 15 4.32 -0.74 -3.63
N GLN A 16 4.16 -1.60 -2.63
CA GLN A 16 5.00 -1.58 -1.43
C GLN A 16 6.45 -1.94 -1.76
N LEU A 17 6.65 -2.97 -2.59
CA LEU A 17 7.98 -3.37 -3.04
C LEU A 17 8.64 -2.25 -3.84
N LEU A 18 7.94 -1.64 -4.79
CA LEU A 18 8.49 -0.55 -5.59
C LEU A 18 8.77 0.70 -4.75
N SER A 19 7.92 1.04 -3.77
CA SER A 19 8.19 2.13 -2.82
C SER A 19 9.43 1.84 -1.97
N ALA A 20 9.61 0.60 -1.51
CA ALA A 20 10.80 0.21 -0.76
C ALA A 20 12.06 0.31 -1.62
N LEU A 21 12.03 -0.21 -2.85
CA LEU A 21 13.15 -0.14 -3.80
C LEU A 21 13.52 1.31 -4.14
N ALA A 22 12.52 2.16 -4.39
CA ALA A 22 12.74 3.59 -4.62
C ALA A 22 13.35 4.25 -3.38
N GLY A 23 12.85 3.92 -2.19
CA GLY A 23 13.39 4.41 -0.92
C GLY A 23 14.87 4.07 -0.75
N ILE A 24 15.24 2.80 -0.99
CA ILE A 24 16.64 2.34 -0.95
C ILE A 24 17.48 3.09 -1.97
N ALA A 25 17.00 3.22 -3.22
CA ALA A 25 17.74 3.92 -4.27
C ALA A 25 18.04 5.36 -3.87
N PHE A 26 17.05 6.11 -3.38
CA PHE A 26 17.25 7.48 -2.92
C PHE A 26 18.26 7.60 -1.78
N ILE A 27 18.19 6.72 -0.77
CA ILE A 27 19.18 6.69 0.32
C ILE A 27 20.58 6.44 -0.25
N VAL A 28 20.74 5.45 -1.13
CA VAL A 28 22.03 5.13 -1.73
C VAL A 28 22.57 6.32 -2.51
N PHE A 29 21.77 6.96 -3.36
CA PHE A 29 22.19 8.13 -4.12
C PHE A 29 22.58 9.29 -3.21
N GLY A 30 21.78 9.61 -2.18
CA GLY A 30 22.10 10.67 -1.24
C GLY A 30 23.37 10.40 -0.43
N VAL A 31 23.55 9.17 0.07
CA VAL A 31 24.77 8.76 0.80
C VAL A 31 26.01 8.82 -0.10
N VAL A 32 25.92 8.32 -1.34
CA VAL A 32 27.01 8.43 -2.33
C VAL A 32 27.33 9.90 -2.62
N GLY A 33 26.31 10.75 -2.75
CA GLY A 33 26.50 12.19 -2.92
C GLY A 33 27.27 12.83 -1.77
N PHE A 34 26.95 12.47 -0.52
CA PHE A 34 27.69 12.95 0.65
C PHE A 34 29.17 12.56 0.64
N THR A 35 29.54 11.43 0.01
CA THR A 35 30.98 11.09 -0.16
C THR A 35 31.73 12.05 -1.08
N ARG A 36 31.01 12.82 -1.91
CA ARG A 36 31.58 13.84 -2.80
C ARG A 36 31.50 15.24 -2.21
N THR A 37 30.39 15.59 -1.55
CA THR A 37 30.13 16.95 -1.08
C THR A 37 30.58 17.20 0.36
N GLY A 38 30.68 16.15 1.19
CA GLY A 38 30.75 16.29 2.65
C GLY A 38 29.45 16.83 3.26
N MET A 39 29.50 17.25 4.53
CA MET A 39 28.35 17.71 5.34
C MET A 39 28.45 19.17 5.81
N GLY A 40 29.51 19.90 5.44
CA GLY A 40 29.83 21.21 6.01
C GLY A 40 29.27 22.38 5.21
N ASP A 41 29.64 22.46 3.93
CA ASP A 41 29.23 23.54 3.04
C ASP A 41 27.98 23.13 2.24
N TRP A 42 26.82 23.54 2.75
CA TRP A 42 25.51 23.18 2.20
C TRP A 42 25.28 23.66 0.76
N ALA A 43 26.06 24.63 0.28
CA ALA A 43 26.00 25.13 -1.08
C ALA A 43 27.12 24.57 -1.99
N ALA A 44 28.06 23.80 -1.43
CA ALA A 44 29.16 23.22 -2.20
C ALA A 44 28.65 22.33 -3.34
N GLN A 45 29.00 22.68 -4.56
CA GLN A 45 28.61 21.95 -5.75
C GLN A 45 29.65 20.87 -6.10
N SER A 46 29.17 19.68 -6.41
CA SER A 46 29.95 18.53 -6.88
C SER A 46 29.14 17.71 -7.87
N TYR A 47 29.72 16.63 -8.40
CA TYR A 47 29.06 15.80 -9.40
C TYR A 47 29.15 14.31 -9.09
N VAL A 48 28.07 13.59 -9.38
CA VAL A 48 27.97 12.13 -9.34
C VAL A 48 27.32 11.67 -10.64
N LEU A 49 28.04 10.90 -11.46
CA LEU A 49 27.52 10.35 -12.73
C LEU A 49 26.92 11.41 -13.69
N GLY A 50 27.37 12.67 -13.61
CA GLY A 50 26.86 13.78 -14.42
C GLY A 50 25.69 14.55 -13.79
N PHE A 51 25.16 14.09 -12.65
CA PHE A 51 24.20 14.82 -11.82
C PHE A 51 24.92 15.80 -10.90
N SER A 52 24.37 16.98 -10.75
CA SER A 52 24.95 18.01 -9.89
C SER A 52 24.35 17.89 -8.50
N VAL A 53 25.21 17.85 -7.49
CA VAL A 53 24.84 17.56 -6.11
C VAL A 53 25.49 18.55 -5.16
N ASN A 54 24.78 18.90 -4.11
CA ASN A 54 25.30 19.56 -2.92
C ASN A 54 24.79 18.84 -1.65
N PRO A 55 25.29 19.16 -0.45
CA PRO A 55 24.84 18.47 0.76
C PRO A 55 23.34 18.59 1.01
N LEU A 56 22.70 19.71 0.61
CA LEU A 56 21.25 19.89 0.75
C LEU A 56 20.46 18.91 -0.14
N HIS A 57 20.84 18.77 -1.41
CA HIS A 57 20.24 17.85 -2.37
C HIS A 57 20.40 16.40 -1.91
N ASN A 58 21.59 16.04 -1.42
CA ASN A 58 21.86 14.73 -0.86
C ASN A 58 20.99 14.44 0.37
N LEU A 59 20.80 15.43 1.24
CA LEU A 59 19.92 15.32 2.40
C LEU A 59 18.47 15.09 1.97
N VAL A 60 17.97 15.84 0.98
CA VAL A 60 16.62 15.68 0.43
C VAL A 60 16.43 14.25 -0.07
N PHE A 61 17.38 13.69 -0.84
CA PHE A 61 17.29 12.30 -1.28
C PHE A 61 17.26 11.30 -0.11
N VAL A 62 18.11 11.47 0.91
CA VAL A 62 18.06 10.58 2.08
C VAL A 62 16.72 10.65 2.78
N VAL A 63 16.17 11.86 3.02
CA VAL A 63 14.87 12.04 3.69
C VAL A 63 13.73 11.44 2.87
N VAL A 64 13.67 11.72 1.57
CA VAL A 64 12.68 11.13 0.65
C VAL A 64 12.80 9.60 0.66
N GLY A 65 14.03 9.08 0.67
CA GLY A 65 14.26 7.65 0.69
C GLY A 65 13.82 6.96 1.98
N VAL A 66 14.11 7.57 3.14
CA VAL A 66 13.61 7.11 4.45
C VAL A 66 12.09 7.14 4.49
N LEU A 67 11.46 8.20 3.99
CA LEU A 67 10.01 8.29 3.88
C LEU A 67 9.45 7.16 3.00
N GLY A 68 10.10 6.85 1.89
CA GLY A 68 9.73 5.73 1.02
C GLY A 68 9.76 4.37 1.73
N LEU A 69 10.79 4.11 2.54
CA LEU A 69 10.88 2.89 3.36
C LEU A 69 9.77 2.80 4.41
N LEU A 70 9.50 3.90 5.12
CA LEU A 70 8.44 3.94 6.12
C LEU A 70 7.06 3.77 5.49
N MET A 71 6.83 4.39 4.34
CA MET A 71 5.55 4.31 3.64
C MET A 71 5.34 2.98 2.93
N ALA A 72 6.39 2.24 2.59
CA ALA A 72 6.30 0.89 2.04
C ALA A 72 5.67 -0.12 3.02
N LEU A 73 5.66 0.16 4.33
CA LEU A 73 5.06 -0.70 5.36
C LEU A 73 3.54 -0.91 5.15
N GLY A 74 2.86 0.03 4.48
CA GLY A 74 1.43 -0.05 4.17
C GLY A 74 1.15 0.16 2.69
N SER A 75 0.17 -0.55 2.14
CA SER A 75 -0.18 -0.40 0.72
C SER A 75 -0.82 0.95 0.39
N GLY A 76 -1.61 1.51 1.31
CA GLY A 76 -2.18 2.85 1.18
C GLY A 76 -1.13 3.94 1.27
N THR A 77 -0.22 3.84 2.26
CA THR A 77 0.89 4.77 2.43
C THR A 77 1.89 4.69 1.28
N ALA A 78 2.13 3.51 0.70
CA ALA A 78 2.96 3.36 -0.50
C ALA A 78 2.40 4.11 -1.72
N ARG A 79 1.06 4.17 -1.89
CA ARG A 79 0.43 5.00 -2.92
C ARG A 79 0.52 6.49 -2.60
N LEU A 80 0.36 6.85 -1.32
CA LEU A 80 0.57 8.23 -0.88
C LEU A 80 2.01 8.68 -1.16
N TYR A 81 3.01 7.82 -0.94
CA TYR A 81 4.39 8.08 -1.33
C TYR A 81 4.52 8.38 -2.83
N GLY A 82 3.83 7.61 -3.69
CA GLY A 82 3.75 7.90 -5.12
C GLY A 82 3.22 9.31 -5.42
N TRP A 83 2.13 9.72 -4.76
CA TRP A 83 1.59 11.08 -4.90
C TRP A 83 2.57 12.16 -4.43
N LEU A 84 3.27 11.93 -3.31
CA LEU A 84 4.28 12.85 -2.79
C LEU A 84 5.46 12.97 -3.75
N LEU A 85 5.94 11.86 -4.32
CA LEU A 85 6.98 11.86 -5.35
C LEU A 85 6.51 12.64 -6.58
N PHE A 86 5.32 12.38 -7.09
CA PHE A 86 4.78 13.09 -8.25
C PHE A 86 4.70 14.60 -7.98
N ALA A 87 4.04 15.01 -6.90
CA ALA A 87 3.84 16.43 -6.61
C ALA A 87 5.18 17.15 -6.32
N GLY A 88 6.04 16.55 -5.50
CA GLY A 88 7.33 17.14 -5.13
C GLY A 88 8.28 17.26 -6.32
N PHE A 89 8.48 16.17 -7.07
CA PHE A 89 9.41 16.17 -8.19
C PHE A 89 8.87 16.85 -9.45
N ALA A 90 7.53 16.93 -9.64
CA ALA A 90 6.97 17.78 -10.68
C ALA A 90 7.16 19.26 -10.37
N ALA A 91 7.02 19.67 -9.11
CA ALA A 91 7.33 21.03 -8.68
C ALA A 91 8.82 21.36 -8.86
N LEU A 92 9.72 20.45 -8.47
CA LEU A 92 11.16 20.59 -8.71
C LEU A 92 11.48 20.66 -10.21
N PHE A 93 10.90 19.81 -11.04
CA PHE A 93 11.09 19.87 -12.50
C PHE A 93 10.69 21.25 -13.06
N VAL A 94 9.53 21.78 -12.66
CA VAL A 94 9.08 23.10 -13.11
C VAL A 94 10.02 24.20 -12.61
N TRP A 95 10.48 24.13 -11.37
CA TRP A 95 11.49 25.04 -10.81
C TRP A 95 12.80 24.99 -11.61
N ASP A 96 13.32 23.79 -11.85
CA ASP A 96 14.59 23.57 -12.53
C ASP A 96 14.56 24.03 -13.98
N LEU A 97 13.42 23.91 -14.67
CA LEU A 97 13.23 24.51 -15.99
C LEU A 97 13.40 26.03 -15.97
N MET A 98 13.01 26.71 -14.89
CA MET A 98 13.24 28.14 -14.71
C MET A 98 14.71 28.43 -14.40
N ILE A 99 15.36 27.61 -13.57
CA ILE A 99 16.79 27.78 -13.22
C ILE A 99 17.72 27.51 -14.41
N THR A 100 17.42 26.50 -15.21
CA THR A 100 18.20 26.13 -16.40
C THR A 100 17.93 27.05 -17.60
N GLY A 101 17.02 28.02 -17.45
CA GLY A 101 16.70 29.01 -18.48
C GLY A 101 15.81 28.48 -19.62
N ILE A 102 15.22 27.29 -19.47
CA ILE A 102 14.24 26.75 -20.43
C ILE A 102 12.91 27.52 -20.33
N LEU A 103 12.51 27.90 -19.11
CA LEU A 103 11.42 28.83 -18.86
C LEU A 103 11.95 30.23 -18.64
N ALA A 104 11.49 31.18 -19.46
CA ALA A 104 12.03 32.53 -19.53
C ALA A 104 11.69 33.46 -18.34
N ARG A 105 10.80 33.04 -17.44
CA ARG A 105 10.41 33.84 -16.27
C ARG A 105 10.55 33.00 -15.01
N ASN A 106 11.35 33.48 -14.08
CA ASN A 106 11.42 32.94 -12.73
C ASN A 106 10.91 34.03 -11.76
N PRO A 107 9.70 33.89 -11.18
CA PRO A 107 9.18 34.88 -10.22
C PRO A 107 9.90 34.84 -8.86
N ALA A 108 10.83 33.91 -8.68
CA ALA A 108 11.51 33.59 -7.42
C ALA A 108 13.03 33.52 -7.63
N GLU A 109 13.57 34.38 -8.50
CA GLU A 109 15.00 34.46 -8.84
C GLU A 109 15.88 34.67 -7.61
N GLU A 110 15.37 35.34 -6.56
CA GLU A 110 16.13 35.56 -5.34
C GLU A 110 16.56 34.28 -4.62
N PHE A 111 15.85 33.16 -4.82
CA PHE A 111 16.19 31.87 -4.22
C PHE A 111 17.23 31.10 -5.02
N GLY A 112 17.47 31.46 -6.29
CA GLY A 112 18.50 30.88 -7.15
C GLY A 112 18.43 29.35 -7.25
N ASN A 113 19.60 28.70 -7.20
CA ASN A 113 19.75 27.25 -7.35
C ASN A 113 20.21 26.59 -6.03
N PRO A 114 19.33 26.43 -5.03
CA PRO A 114 19.71 25.97 -3.71
C PRO A 114 20.09 24.49 -3.67
N LEU A 115 19.61 23.68 -4.62
CA LEU A 115 19.92 22.25 -4.72
C LEU A 115 21.10 21.96 -5.67
N ALA A 116 21.74 23.01 -6.19
CA ALA A 116 22.80 22.94 -7.18
C ALA A 116 22.40 22.06 -8.39
N VAL A 117 21.15 22.11 -8.85
CA VAL A 117 20.65 21.29 -9.96
C VAL A 117 21.24 21.70 -11.30
N ASN A 118 21.38 20.75 -12.21
CA ASN A 118 21.75 20.98 -13.60
C ASN A 118 20.69 20.42 -14.58
N THR A 119 20.97 20.48 -15.88
CA THR A 119 20.08 19.96 -16.92
C THR A 119 19.80 18.45 -16.79
N ASN A 120 20.77 17.66 -16.32
CA ASN A 120 20.57 16.22 -16.11
C ASN A 120 19.62 15.97 -14.92
N ASP A 121 19.77 16.74 -13.84
CA ASP A 121 18.89 16.68 -12.67
C ASP A 121 17.44 17.02 -13.06
N ASN A 122 17.23 17.99 -13.94
CA ASN A 122 15.91 18.34 -14.46
C ASN A 122 15.21 17.12 -15.13
N TRP A 123 15.92 16.39 -16.00
CA TRP A 123 15.37 15.18 -16.62
C TRP A 123 15.14 14.05 -15.62
N LEU A 124 16.02 13.92 -14.62
CA LEU A 124 15.85 12.96 -13.54
C LEU A 124 14.59 13.27 -12.72
N HIS A 125 14.35 14.52 -12.37
CA HIS A 125 13.15 14.96 -11.64
C HIS A 125 11.87 14.67 -12.43
N LEU A 126 11.87 14.91 -13.75
CA LEU A 126 10.75 14.49 -14.59
C LEU A 126 10.52 12.98 -14.53
N GLY A 127 11.58 12.19 -14.66
CA GLY A 127 11.50 10.73 -14.58
C GLY A 127 10.94 10.24 -13.24
N ILE A 128 11.40 10.82 -12.13
CA ILE A 128 10.93 10.51 -10.78
C ILE A 128 9.46 10.92 -10.62
N ALA A 129 9.06 12.08 -11.13
CA ALA A 129 7.67 12.53 -11.05
C ALA A 129 6.74 11.52 -11.76
N LEU A 130 7.09 11.11 -12.98
CA LEU A 130 6.32 10.12 -13.75
C LEU A 130 6.30 8.76 -13.05
N PHE A 131 7.42 8.33 -12.47
CA PHE A 131 7.47 7.11 -11.67
C PHE A 131 6.57 7.19 -10.41
N GLY A 132 6.59 8.32 -9.71
CA GLY A 132 5.70 8.58 -8.57
C GLY A 132 4.23 8.52 -8.96
N LEU A 133 3.87 9.12 -10.10
CA LEU A 133 2.51 9.06 -10.65
C LEU A 133 2.10 7.62 -10.94
N LEU A 134 3.00 6.82 -11.55
CA LEU A 134 2.75 5.41 -11.80
C LEU A 134 2.51 4.65 -10.49
N LEU A 135 3.34 4.85 -9.46
CA LEU A 135 3.12 4.24 -8.15
C LEU A 135 1.77 4.64 -7.53
N ALA A 136 1.35 5.88 -7.71
CA ALA A 136 0.13 6.41 -7.14
C ALA A 136 -1.13 5.80 -7.76
N VAL A 137 -1.13 5.59 -9.08
CA VAL A 137 -2.33 5.20 -9.84
C VAL A 137 -2.45 3.69 -10.10
N VAL A 138 -1.37 2.91 -9.91
CA VAL A 138 -1.41 1.46 -10.18
C VAL A 138 -2.39 0.74 -9.23
N PRO A 139 -3.33 -0.06 -9.76
CA PRO A 139 -4.31 -0.78 -8.95
C PRO A 139 -3.68 -1.81 -8.00
N ALA A 140 -4.26 -1.95 -6.81
CA ALA A 140 -3.88 -2.98 -5.86
C ALA A 140 -4.23 -4.37 -6.40
N ARG A 141 -3.27 -5.30 -6.42
CA ARG A 141 -3.58 -6.73 -6.67
C ARG A 141 -4.35 -7.28 -5.47
N ARG A 142 -5.57 -7.76 -5.70
CA ARG A 142 -6.36 -8.53 -4.72
C ARG A 142 -6.21 -10.02 -5.04
N LYS A 143 -5.72 -10.82 -4.10
CA LYS A 143 -5.80 -12.28 -4.18
C LYS A 143 -7.01 -12.75 -3.37
N LEU A 144 -7.85 -13.59 -3.96
CA LEU A 144 -8.88 -14.34 -3.24
C LEU A 144 -8.20 -15.60 -2.71
N ILE A 145 -8.03 -15.70 -1.39
CA ILE A 145 -7.70 -16.99 -0.78
C ILE A 145 -9.04 -17.66 -0.49
N GLU A 146 -9.28 -18.78 -1.16
CA GLU A 146 -10.38 -19.68 -0.81
C GLU A 146 -9.93 -20.50 0.41
N GLU A 147 -10.54 -20.26 1.57
CA GLU A 147 -10.30 -21.09 2.75
C GLU A 147 -11.02 -22.42 2.49
N GLU A 148 -10.25 -23.46 2.18
CA GLU A 148 -10.75 -24.84 2.09
C GLU A 148 -11.28 -25.22 3.48
N GLU A 149 -12.58 -25.50 3.56
CA GLU A 149 -13.28 -25.84 4.80
C GLU A 149 -12.54 -27.02 5.46
N PRO A 150 -12.15 -26.95 6.75
CA PRO A 150 -11.44 -28.06 7.37
C PRO A 150 -12.34 -29.29 7.31
N VAL A 151 -11.91 -30.30 6.54
CA VAL A 151 -12.58 -31.61 6.49
C VAL A 151 -12.49 -32.20 7.89
N LEU A 152 -13.53 -32.00 8.69
CA LEU A 152 -13.67 -32.65 9.98
C LEU A 152 -13.68 -34.17 9.73
N PRO A 153 -12.89 -34.97 10.47
CA PRO A 153 -12.91 -36.41 10.31
C PRO A 153 -14.35 -36.91 10.55
N GLU A 154 -14.88 -37.67 9.59
CA GLU A 154 -16.19 -38.31 9.71
C GLU A 154 -16.28 -39.05 11.05
N PRO A 155 -17.37 -38.86 11.83
CA PRO A 155 -17.57 -39.65 13.03
C PRO A 155 -17.68 -41.10 12.59
N ARG A 156 -16.67 -41.90 12.94
CA ARG A 156 -16.66 -43.34 12.74
C ARG A 156 -17.97 -43.87 13.31
N THR A 157 -18.85 -44.35 12.46
CA THR A 157 -20.04 -45.09 12.90
C THR A 157 -19.52 -46.31 13.64
N GLU A 158 -19.66 -46.30 14.97
CA GLU A 158 -19.41 -47.47 15.81
C GLU A 158 -20.49 -48.50 15.48
N GLY A 159 -20.21 -49.32 14.48
CA GLY A 159 -20.84 -50.61 14.33
C GLY A 159 -20.34 -51.54 15.44
N TYR A 160 -21.30 -52.06 16.20
CA TYR A 160 -21.24 -53.28 17.00
C TYR A 160 -20.65 -53.19 18.42
N ARG A 161 -21.56 -53.10 19.41
CA ARG A 161 -21.36 -53.73 20.72
C ARG A 161 -22.66 -54.30 21.26
N ASP A 162 -22.77 -55.61 21.04
CA ASP A 162 -23.45 -56.69 21.78
C ASP A 162 -24.56 -56.35 22.80
N GLU A 163 -25.67 -57.06 22.63
CA GLU A 163 -26.76 -57.21 23.58
C GLU A 163 -26.25 -57.90 24.86
N ARG A 164 -26.29 -57.22 26.01
CA ARG A 164 -26.84 -57.76 27.26
C ARG A 164 -26.86 -56.78 28.44
N ASP A 165 -27.83 -57.05 29.29
CA ASP A 165 -28.02 -56.65 30.68
C ASP A 165 -28.75 -55.32 30.95
N GLY A 166 -29.93 -55.50 31.56
CA GLY A 166 -30.81 -54.44 32.00
C GLY A 166 -30.58 -53.97 33.43
N VAL A 167 -31.54 -53.11 33.81
CA VAL A 167 -31.95 -52.67 35.17
C VAL A 167 -31.54 -51.24 35.58
N ARG A 168 -32.61 -50.50 35.92
CA ARG A 168 -32.77 -49.35 36.84
C ARG A 168 -32.64 -47.90 36.33
N ALA A 169 -33.81 -47.31 36.10
CA ALA A 169 -34.40 -46.12 36.74
C ALA A 169 -33.46 -45.00 37.25
N GLY A 170 -33.72 -43.78 36.74
CA GLY A 170 -33.21 -42.53 37.29
C GLY A 170 -33.79 -41.31 36.56
N GLU A 171 -34.86 -40.76 37.11
CA GLU A 171 -35.56 -39.51 36.72
C GLU A 171 -34.77 -38.25 37.16
N ALA A 172 -34.63 -37.25 36.28
CA ALA A 172 -34.53 -35.80 36.54
C ALA A 172 -34.31 -35.07 35.17
N ASP A 173 -35.28 -34.43 34.52
CA ASP A 173 -36.03 -33.20 34.81
C ASP A 173 -35.28 -31.88 34.50
N ARG A 174 -35.88 -31.10 33.55
CA ARG A 174 -35.79 -29.64 33.30
C ARG A 174 -34.46 -29.07 32.75
N THR A 175 -34.38 -28.19 31.74
CA THR A 175 -35.30 -27.21 31.11
C THR A 175 -34.84 -26.86 29.69
N VAL A 176 -35.79 -26.70 28.76
CA VAL A 176 -35.59 -26.09 27.42
C VAL A 176 -35.97 -24.60 27.47
N SER A 177 -35.20 -23.74 26.80
CA SER A 177 -35.66 -22.44 26.28
C SER A 177 -34.98 -22.15 24.93
N PRO A 178 -35.73 -21.85 23.85
CA PRO A 178 -35.19 -21.64 22.50
C PRO A 178 -35.29 -20.17 22.05
N VAL A 179 -34.18 -19.52 21.63
CA VAL A 179 -34.18 -18.20 20.95
C VAL A 179 -32.83 -18.05 20.21
N ALA A 180 -32.66 -17.72 18.93
CA ALA A 180 -33.55 -17.45 17.80
C ALA A 180 -32.79 -17.77 16.50
N ASN A 181 -33.47 -18.43 15.56
CA ASN A 181 -33.01 -18.59 14.17
C ASN A 181 -32.89 -17.20 13.52
N THR A 182 -31.66 -16.76 13.26
CA THR A 182 -31.45 -15.68 12.28
C THR A 182 -31.15 -16.37 10.95
N GLU A 183 -32.14 -16.36 10.05
CA GLU A 183 -32.04 -17.02 8.75
C GLU A 183 -30.85 -16.46 7.94
N PRO A 184 -30.09 -17.32 7.22
CA PRO A 184 -28.98 -16.88 6.40
C PRO A 184 -29.49 -16.20 5.12
N ILE A 185 -28.99 -14.99 4.85
CA ILE A 185 -29.25 -14.24 3.62
C ILE A 185 -28.62 -15.00 2.43
N THR A 186 -29.46 -15.51 1.53
CA THR A 186 -29.05 -16.31 0.37
C THR A 186 -28.47 -15.43 -0.74
N LYS A 187 -27.55 -15.99 -1.55
CA LYS A 187 -26.75 -15.33 -2.62
C LYS A 187 -27.51 -14.55 -3.71
N GLN A 188 -28.84 -14.55 -3.72
CA GLN A 188 -29.65 -13.84 -4.73
C GLN A 188 -29.97 -12.37 -4.37
N GLN A 189 -29.72 -11.91 -3.14
CA GLN A 189 -30.06 -10.53 -2.73
C GLN A 189 -28.89 -9.52 -2.80
N ALA A 190 -27.68 -9.96 -3.17
CA ALA A 190 -26.51 -9.08 -3.27
C ALA A 190 -26.38 -8.45 -4.67
N VAL A 191 -27.39 -7.69 -5.12
CA VAL A 191 -27.17 -6.71 -6.19
C VAL A 191 -26.73 -5.42 -5.51
N VAL A 192 -25.42 -5.22 -5.43
CA VAL A 192 -24.80 -4.00 -4.94
C VAL A 192 -25.02 -2.90 -5.98
N ASP A 193 -25.63 -1.79 -5.57
CA ASP A 193 -25.75 -0.58 -6.40
C ASP A 193 -24.32 -0.03 -6.68
N PRO A 194 -23.89 0.03 -7.95
CA PRO A 194 -22.52 0.42 -8.30
C PRO A 194 -22.20 1.90 -7.99
N LYS A 195 -23.17 2.71 -7.54
CA LYS A 195 -22.93 4.12 -7.21
C LYS A 195 -22.78 4.43 -5.72
N THR A 196 -23.24 3.56 -4.81
CA THR A 196 -23.42 3.97 -3.40
C THR A 196 -22.86 3.01 -2.35
N GLU A 197 -22.44 1.80 -2.72
CA GLU A 197 -21.82 0.81 -1.82
C GLU A 197 -22.58 0.58 -0.48
N ARG A 198 -23.92 0.72 -0.49
CA ARG A 198 -24.80 0.39 0.65
C ARG A 198 -25.93 -0.55 0.22
N VAL A 199 -26.27 -1.49 1.10
CA VAL A 199 -27.40 -2.42 0.94
C VAL A 199 -28.70 -1.64 1.14
N SER A 200 -29.51 -1.52 0.08
CA SER A 200 -30.85 -0.92 0.16
C SER A 200 -31.77 -1.83 0.98
N LYS A 201 -32.30 -1.29 2.09
CA LYS A 201 -33.19 -1.99 3.02
C LYS A 201 -34.66 -2.04 2.55
N ASP A 202 -34.99 -1.42 1.42
CA ASP A 202 -36.39 -1.18 1.01
C ASP A 202 -37.02 -2.28 0.15
N LYS A 203 -36.43 -3.48 0.09
CA LYS A 203 -37.00 -4.62 -0.66
C LYS A 203 -37.06 -5.92 0.15
N ILE A 204 -37.42 -5.84 1.42
CA ILE A 204 -37.92 -7.00 2.15
C ILE A 204 -39.43 -7.01 2.00
N LYS A 205 -39.94 -7.73 0.99
CA LYS A 205 -41.37 -8.08 0.95
C LYS A 205 -41.59 -9.22 1.95
N HIS A 206 -42.56 -9.03 2.84
CA HIS A 206 -43.08 -10.03 3.77
C HIS A 206 -43.62 -11.27 3.06
#